data_AF-A0A1H6BHT5-F1
#
_entry.id   AF-A0A1H6BHT5-F1
#
_cell.length_a   1.000
_cell.length_b   1.000
_cell.length_c   1.000
_cell.angle_alpha   90.00
_cell.angle_beta   90.00
_cell.angle_gamma   90.00
#
_symmetry.space_group_name_H-M   'P 1'
#
loop_
_entity.id
_entity.type
_entity.pdbx_description
1 polymer ?
#
loop_
_entity_poly.entity_id
_entity_poly.type
_entity_poly.pdbx_seq_one_letter_code
_entity_poly.pdbx_strand_id
1 'polypeptide(L)'
;MARNKYPEETINQILTVALNLFIQKGYEQTSIQDIINELGGLTKGAIYHHFKSKEEILQAVTDHMYKGVDEMLSGVRDDKELNGLEKLRKISRFSLDNPAQNEMASAAPNLLRNPKLLAAQIENIFEKGVPLYIQPIIEQGMRDGSIRTDYPTELSEALMILTNLWLNPVVIQATPEMMLRRVRLFDEILKGLGLDLFDEQMIQRYEELYRLSAREVSKEN
;
A
#
# COMPACT_ATOMS: atom_id res chain seq x y z
N MET A 1 -4.87 -33.94 -19.88
CA MET A 1 -4.85 -32.64 -19.16
C MET A 1 -3.50 -32.01 -19.42
N ALA A 2 -3.46 -30.86 -20.09
CA ALA A 2 -2.21 -30.17 -20.39
C ALA A 2 -1.58 -29.69 -19.08
N ARG A 3 -0.38 -30.19 -18.79
CA ARG A 3 0.46 -29.74 -17.67
C ARG A 3 0.73 -28.25 -17.92
N ASN A 4 0.33 -27.40 -16.98
CA ASN A 4 0.42 -25.96 -17.13
C ASN A 4 1.87 -25.55 -17.41
N LYS A 5 2.12 -24.96 -18.58
CA LYS A 5 3.48 -24.74 -19.10
C LYS A 5 4.18 -23.55 -18.42
N TYR A 6 3.41 -22.69 -17.73
CA TYR A 6 3.87 -21.52 -16.98
C TYR A 6 3.06 -21.32 -15.69
N PRO A 7 3.40 -22.03 -14.59
CA PRO A 7 2.65 -21.96 -13.34
C PRO A 7 2.62 -20.54 -12.74
N GLU A 8 3.68 -19.73 -12.90
CA GLU A 8 3.69 -18.35 -12.39
C GLU A 8 2.74 -17.41 -13.14
N GLU A 9 2.62 -17.53 -14.47
CA GLU A 9 1.68 -16.71 -15.24
C GLU A 9 0.24 -16.99 -14.82
N THR A 10 -0.08 -18.26 -14.55
CA THR A 10 -1.40 -18.66 -14.05
C THR A 10 -1.67 -18.17 -12.64
N ILE A 11 -0.68 -18.23 -11.75
CA ILE A 11 -0.79 -17.65 -10.41
C ILE A 11 -1.08 -16.15 -10.52
N ASN A 12 -0.30 -15.40 -11.30
CA ASN A 12 -0.51 -13.97 -11.47
C ASN A 12 -1.91 -13.64 -12.01
N GLN A 13 -2.40 -14.39 -13.01
CA GLN A 13 -3.76 -14.23 -13.51
C GLN A 13 -4.82 -14.47 -12.43
N ILE A 14 -4.67 -15.53 -11.62
CA ILE A 14 -5.58 -15.81 -10.50
C ILE A 14 -5.57 -14.65 -9.51
N LEU A 15 -4.39 -14.13 -9.15
CA LEU A 15 -4.26 -13.04 -8.18
C LEU A 15 -4.85 -11.73 -8.69
N THR A 16 -4.60 -11.37 -9.96
CA THR A 16 -5.19 -10.17 -10.58
C THR A 16 -6.72 -10.24 -10.59
N VAL A 17 -7.29 -11.37 -11.01
CA VAL A 17 -8.75 -11.54 -11.05
C VAL A 17 -9.35 -11.55 -9.64
N ALA A 18 -8.71 -12.25 -8.70
CA ALA A 18 -9.16 -12.29 -7.32
C ALA A 18 -9.15 -10.90 -6.67
N LEU A 19 -8.09 -10.11 -6.88
CA LEU A 19 -7.99 -8.74 -6.40
C LEU A 19 -9.14 -7.87 -6.92
N ASN A 20 -9.40 -7.92 -8.23
CA ASN A 20 -10.49 -7.16 -8.85
C ASN A 20 -11.85 -7.54 -8.26
N LEU A 21 -12.11 -8.84 -8.09
CA LEU A 21 -13.37 -9.31 -7.49
C LEU A 21 -13.48 -8.91 -6.01
N PHE A 22 -12.40 -9.01 -5.23
CA PHE A 22 -12.39 -8.59 -3.83
C PHE A 22 -12.62 -7.09 -3.69
N ILE A 23 -12.08 -6.27 -4.58
CA ILE A 23 -12.30 -4.83 -4.62
C ILE A 23 -13.77 -4.51 -4.95
N GLN A 24 -14.31 -5.12 -6.01
CA GLN A 24 -15.62 -4.76 -6.55
C GLN A 24 -16.81 -5.34 -5.76
N LYS A 25 -16.71 -6.61 -5.35
CA LYS A 25 -17.81 -7.35 -4.69
C LYS A 25 -17.59 -7.48 -3.19
N GLY A 26 -16.36 -7.26 -2.73
CA GLY A 26 -15.95 -7.56 -1.37
C GLY A 26 -15.49 -9.01 -1.20
N TYR A 27 -14.58 -9.22 -0.24
CA TYR A 27 -14.02 -10.54 0.05
C TYR A 27 -15.10 -11.59 0.41
N GLU A 28 -16.06 -11.23 1.27
CA GLU A 28 -17.07 -12.18 1.76
C GLU A 28 -18.03 -12.63 0.66
N GLN A 29 -18.36 -11.74 -0.30
CA GLN A 29 -19.27 -12.04 -1.41
C GLN A 29 -18.58 -12.70 -2.60
N THR A 30 -17.25 -12.79 -2.60
CA THR A 30 -16.48 -13.46 -3.65
C THR A 30 -16.23 -14.92 -3.28
N SER A 31 -16.59 -15.85 -4.17
CA SER A 31 -16.27 -17.26 -4.05
C SER A 31 -15.10 -17.66 -4.97
N ILE A 32 -14.44 -18.79 -4.68
CA ILE A 32 -13.45 -19.37 -5.60
C ILE A 32 -14.10 -19.68 -6.97
N GLN A 33 -15.39 -19.98 -7.01
CA GLN A 33 -16.09 -20.23 -8.26
C GLN A 33 -16.24 -18.96 -9.11
N ASP A 34 -16.45 -17.80 -8.48
CA ASP A 34 -16.49 -16.52 -9.19
C ASP A 34 -15.14 -16.22 -9.87
N ILE A 35 -14.03 -16.48 -9.16
CA ILE A 35 -12.67 -16.32 -9.69
C ILE A 35 -12.46 -17.26 -10.90
N ILE A 36 -12.88 -18.52 -10.79
CA ILE A 36 -12.80 -19.50 -11.89
C ILE A 36 -13.59 -19.02 -13.11
N ASN A 37 -14.81 -18.55 -12.89
CA ASN A 37 -15.72 -18.13 -13.96
C ASN A 37 -15.13 -16.95 -14.73
N GLU A 38 -14.58 -15.96 -14.01
CA GLU A 38 -13.97 -14.78 -14.60
C GLU A 38 -12.69 -15.10 -15.40
N LEU A 39 -11.92 -16.11 -14.99
CA LEU A 39 -10.72 -16.56 -15.71
C LEU A 39 -11.03 -17.29 -17.04
N GLY A 40 -12.26 -17.80 -17.23
CA GLY A 40 -12.74 -18.35 -18.51
C GLY A 40 -12.05 -19.62 -19.06
N GLY A 41 -11.01 -20.13 -18.41
CA GLY A 41 -10.22 -21.26 -18.93
C GLY A 41 -9.54 -22.15 -17.88
N LEU A 42 -9.68 -21.83 -16.59
CA LEU A 42 -9.12 -22.62 -15.50
C LEU A 42 -10.19 -23.52 -14.87
N THR A 43 -9.80 -24.73 -14.49
CA THR A 43 -10.71 -25.64 -13.77
C THR A 43 -10.60 -25.42 -12.27
N LYS A 44 -11.62 -25.87 -11.53
CA LYS A 44 -11.56 -25.92 -10.06
C LYS A 44 -10.30 -26.64 -9.58
N GLY A 45 -9.97 -27.80 -10.16
CA GLY A 45 -8.75 -28.54 -9.82
C GLY A 45 -7.45 -27.76 -10.08
N ALA A 46 -7.42 -26.89 -11.08
CA ALA A 46 -6.25 -26.05 -11.36
C ALA A 46 -6.05 -24.96 -10.29
N ILE A 47 -7.12 -24.31 -9.81
CA ILE A 47 -6.99 -23.34 -8.71
C ILE A 47 -6.61 -24.05 -7.41
N TYR A 48 -7.27 -25.17 -7.07
CA TYR A 48 -6.97 -25.93 -5.84
C TYR A 48 -5.57 -26.56 -5.84
N HIS A 49 -4.90 -26.64 -7.00
CA HIS A 49 -3.49 -27.03 -7.08
C HIS A 49 -2.55 -25.94 -6.55
N HIS A 50 -2.93 -24.66 -6.73
CA HIS A 50 -2.14 -23.50 -6.31
C HIS A 50 -2.56 -22.96 -4.95
N PHE A 51 -3.85 -22.99 -4.63
CA PHE A 51 -4.41 -22.40 -3.42
C PHE A 51 -5.44 -23.32 -2.79
N LYS A 52 -5.24 -23.69 -1.52
CA LYS A 52 -6.10 -24.59 -0.75
C LYS A 52 -7.36 -23.90 -0.24
N SER A 53 -7.35 -22.58 -0.11
CA SER A 53 -8.47 -21.80 0.41
C SER A 53 -8.56 -20.40 -0.21
N LYS A 54 -9.70 -19.73 0.01
CA LYS A 54 -9.90 -18.32 -0.38
C LYS A 54 -8.99 -17.40 0.44
N GLU A 55 -8.72 -17.77 1.69
CA GLU A 55 -7.78 -17.09 2.58
C GLU A 55 -6.35 -17.14 2.03
N GLU A 56 -5.92 -18.28 1.47
CA GLU A 56 -4.58 -18.40 0.86
C GLU A 56 -4.47 -17.53 -0.41
N ILE A 57 -5.55 -17.44 -1.20
CA ILE A 57 -5.62 -16.50 -2.33
C ILE A 57 -5.52 -15.05 -1.83
N LEU A 58 -6.24 -14.69 -0.76
CA LEU A 58 -6.18 -13.35 -0.19
C LEU A 58 -4.76 -12.98 0.23
N GLN A 59 -4.08 -13.86 0.98
CA GLN A 59 -2.71 -13.63 1.41
C GLN A 59 -1.79 -13.42 0.21
N ALA A 60 -1.88 -14.29 -0.80
CA ALA A 60 -1.08 -14.19 -2.01
C ALA A 60 -1.39 -12.94 -2.83
N VAL A 61 -2.66 -12.49 -2.86
CA VAL A 61 -3.06 -11.21 -3.47
C VAL A 61 -2.39 -10.05 -2.76
N THR A 62 -2.44 -10.02 -1.42
CA THR A 62 -1.79 -8.98 -0.61
C THR A 62 -0.28 -8.96 -0.86
N ASP A 63 0.39 -10.11 -0.82
CA ASP A 63 1.83 -10.19 -1.12
C ASP A 63 2.15 -9.73 -2.55
N HIS A 64 1.30 -10.08 -3.53
CA HIS A 64 1.48 -9.66 -4.92
C HIS A 64 1.33 -8.15 -5.11
N MET A 65 0.38 -7.52 -4.41
CA MET A 65 0.22 -6.06 -4.41
C MET A 65 1.46 -5.34 -3.89
N TYR A 66 2.12 -5.89 -2.87
CA TYR A 66 3.28 -5.28 -2.24
C TYR A 66 4.63 -5.66 -2.85
N LYS A 67 4.70 -6.67 -3.74
CA LYS A 67 5.98 -7.12 -4.33
C LYS A 67 6.79 -5.99 -4.98
N GLY A 68 6.16 -5.14 -5.78
CA GLY A 68 6.84 -3.99 -6.39
C GLY A 68 7.27 -2.92 -5.38
N VAL A 69 6.53 -2.80 -4.27
CA VAL A 69 6.87 -1.91 -3.15
C VAL A 69 8.05 -2.46 -2.37
N ASP A 70 8.10 -3.78 -2.12
CA ASP A 70 9.21 -4.44 -1.41
C ASP A 70 10.54 -4.28 -2.13
N GLU A 71 10.56 -4.46 -3.46
CA GLU A 71 11.76 -4.27 -4.28
C GLU A 71 12.25 -2.81 -4.21
N MET A 72 11.33 -1.84 -4.28
CA MET A 72 11.65 -0.42 -4.15
C MET A 72 12.17 -0.08 -2.75
N LEU A 73 11.46 -0.49 -1.70
CA LEU A 73 11.84 -0.23 -0.31
C LEU A 73 13.21 -0.84 0.02
N SER A 74 13.46 -2.07 -0.44
CA SER A 74 14.78 -2.72 -0.31
C SER A 74 15.86 -1.90 -1.02
N GLY A 75 15.60 -1.47 -2.26
CA GLY A 75 16.53 -0.66 -3.04
C GLY A 75 16.87 0.66 -2.35
N VAL A 76 15.90 1.35 -1.73
CA VAL A 76 16.15 2.59 -0.98
C VAL A 76 16.85 2.33 0.35
N ARG A 77 16.44 1.29 1.10
CA ARG A 77 17.08 0.90 2.36
C ARG A 77 18.56 0.57 2.15
N ASP A 78 18.89 -0.12 1.06
CA ASP A 78 20.24 -0.62 0.81
C ASP A 78 21.11 0.38 0.01
N ASP A 79 20.55 1.53 -0.39
CA ASP A 79 21.26 2.63 -1.04
C ASP A 79 22.30 3.25 -0.08
N LYS A 80 23.59 3.13 -0.41
CA LYS A 80 24.69 3.58 0.47
C LYS A 80 25.00 5.06 0.36
N GLU A 81 24.50 5.71 -0.68
CA GLU A 81 24.78 7.13 -0.94
C GLU A 81 23.82 8.05 -0.18
N LEU A 82 22.76 7.50 0.43
CA LEU A 82 21.72 8.27 1.12
C LEU A 82 21.81 8.10 2.64
N ASN A 83 21.66 9.21 3.37
CA ASN A 83 21.43 9.19 4.81
C ASN A 83 19.99 8.76 5.16
N GLY A 84 19.72 8.52 6.45
CA GLY A 84 18.41 8.04 6.91
C GLY A 84 17.24 8.96 6.51
N LEU A 85 17.40 10.28 6.67
CA LEU A 85 16.36 11.25 6.31
C LEU A 85 16.11 11.29 4.79
N GLU A 86 17.17 11.23 3.98
CA GLU A 86 17.08 11.21 2.51
C GLU A 86 16.35 9.96 1.99
N LYS A 87 16.58 8.81 2.64
CA LYS A 87 15.85 7.57 2.33
C LYS A 87 14.37 7.70 2.61
N LEU A 88 13.98 8.25 3.78
CA LEU A 88 12.58 8.50 4.09
C LEU A 88 11.93 9.45 3.07
N ARG A 89 12.61 10.55 2.69
CA ARG A 89 12.13 11.46 1.64
C ARG A 89 11.92 10.75 0.30
N LYS A 90 12.86 9.90 -0.10
CA LYS A 90 12.79 9.12 -1.36
C LYS A 90 11.60 8.16 -1.34
N ILE A 91 11.37 7.47 -0.22
CA ILE A 91 10.19 6.60 -0.03
C ILE A 91 8.89 7.41 -0.09
N SER A 92 8.81 8.53 0.62
CA SER A 92 7.61 9.39 0.62
C SER A 92 7.24 9.87 -0.78
N ARG A 93 8.22 10.28 -1.59
CA ARG A 93 8.00 10.68 -2.99
C ARG A 93 7.51 9.51 -3.84
N PHE A 94 8.18 8.36 -3.77
CA PHE A 94 7.77 7.18 -4.54
C PHE A 94 6.32 6.77 -4.23
N SER A 95 5.93 6.78 -2.96
CA SER A 95 4.57 6.43 -2.54
C SER A 95 3.51 7.36 -3.12
N LEU A 96 3.83 8.64 -3.35
CA LEU A 96 2.94 9.64 -3.95
C LEU A 96 2.85 9.53 -5.49
N ASP A 97 3.93 9.09 -6.13
CA ASP A 97 4.02 9.01 -7.58
C ASP A 97 3.62 7.64 -8.13
N ASN A 98 3.44 6.63 -7.27
CA ASN A 98 3.12 5.27 -7.67
C ASN A 98 1.77 5.21 -8.43
N PRO A 99 1.76 4.88 -9.73
CA PRO A 99 0.54 4.80 -10.53
C PRO A 99 -0.47 3.77 -10.01
N ALA A 100 -0.01 2.71 -9.36
CA ALA A 100 -0.88 1.69 -8.78
C ALA A 100 -1.73 2.25 -7.63
N GLN A 101 -1.25 3.26 -6.89
CA GLN A 101 -2.05 3.96 -5.89
C GLN A 101 -3.15 4.80 -6.53
N ASN A 102 -2.89 5.40 -7.70
CA ASN A 102 -3.91 6.15 -8.45
C ASN A 102 -4.99 5.20 -8.98
N GLU A 103 -4.60 4.05 -9.53
CA GLU A 103 -5.53 3.04 -10.04
C GLU A 103 -6.36 2.40 -8.91
N MET A 104 -5.76 2.11 -7.75
CA MET A 104 -6.48 1.66 -6.56
C MET A 104 -7.43 2.71 -6.00
N ALA A 105 -7.03 4.00 -5.98
CA ALA A 105 -7.90 5.10 -5.56
C ALA A 105 -9.15 5.21 -6.44
N SER A 106 -9.02 4.90 -7.73
CA SER A 106 -10.13 4.91 -8.68
C SER A 106 -10.98 3.64 -8.69
N ALA A 107 -10.35 2.47 -8.57
CA ALA A 107 -11.04 1.18 -8.68
C ALA A 107 -11.66 0.69 -7.37
N ALA A 108 -11.14 1.15 -6.23
CA ALA A 108 -11.51 0.66 -4.90
C ALA A 108 -11.80 1.78 -3.89
N PRO A 109 -12.74 2.70 -4.16
CA PRO A 109 -13.09 3.71 -3.17
C PRO A 109 -13.63 2.99 -1.92
N ASN A 110 -12.90 3.12 -0.80
CA ASN A 110 -13.22 2.60 0.54
C ASN A 110 -12.75 1.19 0.87
N LEU A 111 -11.43 1.02 1.06
CA LEU A 111 -10.88 -0.19 1.65
C LEU A 111 -11.48 -0.53 3.04
N LEU A 112 -12.03 0.46 3.75
CA LEU A 112 -12.80 0.24 4.99
C LEU A 112 -14.00 -0.72 4.80
N ARG A 113 -14.55 -0.82 3.59
CA ARG A 113 -15.62 -1.80 3.27
C ARG A 113 -15.10 -3.24 3.13
N ASN A 114 -13.78 -3.41 3.13
CA ASN A 114 -13.08 -4.69 3.03
C ASN A 114 -12.20 -4.92 4.27
N PRO A 115 -12.79 -5.24 5.44
CA PRO A 115 -12.07 -5.29 6.72
C PRO A 115 -10.92 -6.31 6.74
N LYS A 116 -11.03 -7.41 5.98
CA LYS A 116 -9.94 -8.40 5.86
C LYS A 116 -8.75 -7.86 5.06
N LEU A 117 -8.99 -7.10 3.99
CA LEU A 117 -7.90 -6.46 3.24
C LEU A 117 -7.23 -5.37 4.09
N LEU A 118 -8.02 -4.61 4.85
CA LEU A 118 -7.49 -3.62 5.78
C LEU A 118 -6.66 -4.27 6.90
N ALA A 119 -7.13 -5.37 7.48
CA ALA A 119 -6.39 -6.12 8.49
C ALA A 119 -5.07 -6.66 7.93
N ALA A 120 -5.08 -7.26 6.74
CA ALA A 120 -3.87 -7.74 6.07
C ALA A 120 -2.88 -6.59 5.77
N GLN A 121 -3.37 -5.40 5.40
CA GLN A 121 -2.51 -4.22 5.24
C GLN A 121 -1.87 -3.81 6.57
N ILE A 122 -2.63 -3.77 7.66
CA ILE A 122 -2.12 -3.42 8.99
C ILE A 122 -1.08 -4.45 9.44
N GLU A 123 -1.37 -5.75 9.33
CA GLU A 123 -0.43 -6.83 9.63
C GLU A 123 0.86 -6.68 8.82
N ASN A 124 0.76 -6.41 7.51
CA ASN A 124 1.94 -6.20 6.67
C ASN A 124 2.79 -5.00 7.09
N ILE A 125 2.17 -3.92 7.60
CA ILE A 125 2.91 -2.77 8.16
C ILE A 125 3.79 -3.21 9.33
N PHE A 126 3.23 -3.97 10.28
CA PHE A 126 3.95 -4.33 11.51
C PHE A 126 4.88 -5.54 11.34
N GLU A 127 4.54 -6.50 10.48
CA GLU A 127 5.34 -7.72 10.30
C GLU A 127 6.49 -7.54 9.30
N LYS A 128 6.32 -6.69 8.28
CA LYS A 128 7.31 -6.48 7.22
C LYS A 128 7.71 -5.01 7.07
N GLY A 129 6.75 -4.12 6.88
CA GLY A 129 6.96 -2.72 6.54
C GLY A 129 7.91 -1.98 7.49
N VAL A 130 7.56 -1.99 8.78
CA VAL A 130 8.34 -1.37 9.86
C VAL A 130 9.68 -2.10 10.08
N PRO A 131 9.71 -3.40 10.43
CA PRO A 131 10.95 -4.05 10.86
C PRO A 131 11.97 -4.23 9.73
N LEU A 132 11.53 -4.45 8.48
CA LEU A 132 12.45 -4.72 7.38
C LEU A 132 12.92 -3.45 6.67
N TYR A 133 12.16 -2.36 6.70
CA TYR A 133 12.45 -1.17 5.89
C TYR A 133 12.55 0.11 6.71
N ILE A 134 11.46 0.53 7.36
CA ILE A 134 11.39 1.88 7.93
C ILE A 134 12.25 2.01 9.20
N GLN A 135 12.15 1.06 10.13
CA GLN A 135 12.94 1.11 11.36
C GLN A 135 14.45 1.07 11.10
N PRO A 136 14.98 0.17 10.24
CA PRO A 136 16.40 0.19 9.87
C PRO A 136 16.86 1.54 9.28
N ILE A 137 16.01 2.22 8.51
CA ILE A 137 16.30 3.54 7.94
C ILE A 137 16.33 4.61 9.04
N ILE A 138 15.38 4.58 9.98
CA ILE A 138 15.37 5.51 11.12
C ILE A 138 16.61 5.30 11.99
N GLU A 139 16.95 4.06 12.31
CA GLU A 139 18.14 3.73 13.07
C GLU A 139 19.43 4.15 12.35
N GLN A 140 19.47 4.06 11.02
CA GLN A 140 20.55 4.65 10.24
C GLN A 140 20.61 6.17 10.42
N GLY A 141 19.46 6.85 10.29
CA GLY A 141 19.37 8.29 10.47
C GLY A 141 19.82 8.76 11.86
N MET A 142 19.60 7.93 12.89
CA MET A 142 20.13 8.18 14.23
C MET A 142 21.65 8.06 14.28
N ARG A 143 22.24 7.06 13.59
CA ARG A 143 23.69 6.86 13.55
C ARG A 143 24.41 7.94 12.75
N ASP A 144 23.84 8.38 11.63
CA ASP A 144 24.40 9.43 10.78
C ASP A 144 24.03 10.86 11.23
N GLY A 145 23.13 10.98 12.21
CA GLY A 145 22.72 12.24 12.83
C GLY A 145 21.65 13.02 12.06
N SER A 146 21.14 12.49 10.94
CA SER A 146 20.06 13.10 10.15
C SER A 146 18.68 12.99 10.81
N ILE A 147 18.49 12.05 11.73
CA ILE A 147 17.25 11.85 12.50
C ILE A 147 17.58 11.84 14.00
N ARG A 148 16.79 12.56 14.80
CA ARG A 148 16.93 12.59 16.26
C ARG A 148 15.61 12.19 16.91
N THR A 149 15.61 11.07 17.61
CA THR A 149 14.47 10.57 18.38
C THR A 149 14.97 9.60 19.46
N ASP A 150 14.28 9.55 20.59
CA ASP A 150 14.47 8.52 21.62
C ASP A 150 13.54 7.30 21.41
N TYR A 151 12.66 7.37 20.41
CA TYR A 151 11.56 6.42 20.15
C TYR A 151 11.56 5.97 18.68
N PRO A 152 12.58 5.22 18.20
CA PRO A 152 12.71 4.85 16.79
C PRO A 152 11.59 3.91 16.29
N THR A 153 11.16 2.97 17.13
CA THR A 153 10.11 2.01 16.80
C THR A 153 8.78 2.73 16.64
N GLU A 154 8.38 3.52 17.65
CA GLU A 154 7.12 4.24 17.69
C GLU A 154 7.05 5.29 16.57
N LEU A 155 8.17 5.96 16.27
CA LEU A 155 8.24 6.86 15.12
C LEU A 155 8.03 6.11 13.81
N SER A 156 8.61 4.92 13.64
CA SER A 156 8.45 4.09 12.44
C SER A 156 6.99 3.68 12.23
N GLU A 157 6.35 3.19 13.30
CA GLU A 157 4.95 2.78 13.31
C GLU A 157 4.02 3.96 13.02
N ALA A 158 4.23 5.10 13.70
CA ALA A 158 3.43 6.30 13.51
C ALA A 158 3.56 6.83 12.07
N LEU A 159 4.78 6.91 11.53
CA LEU A 159 5.01 7.30 10.13
C LEU A 159 4.24 6.39 9.17
N MET A 160 4.35 5.07 9.35
CA MET A 160 3.68 4.09 8.48
C MET A 160 2.16 4.18 8.56
N ILE A 161 1.58 4.28 9.76
CA ILE A 161 0.12 4.39 9.95
C ILE A 161 -0.40 5.71 9.38
N LEU A 162 0.26 6.82 9.70
CA LEU A 162 -0.21 8.14 9.29
C LEU A 162 -0.15 8.28 7.76
N THR A 163 0.90 7.76 7.12
CA THR A 163 1.03 7.81 5.65
C THR A 163 0.15 6.81 4.92
N ASN A 164 0.09 5.55 5.36
CA ASN A 164 -0.59 4.48 4.61
C ASN A 164 -2.08 4.34 4.93
N LEU A 165 -2.55 4.86 6.07
CA LEU A 165 -3.95 4.81 6.49
C LEU A 165 -4.56 6.20 6.61
N TRP A 166 -3.99 7.08 7.44
CA TRP A 166 -4.64 8.36 7.77
C TRP A 166 -4.64 9.37 6.62
N LEU A 167 -3.55 9.39 5.87
CA LEU A 167 -3.35 10.17 4.65
C LEU A 167 -3.67 9.35 3.38
N ASN A 168 -4.29 8.19 3.46
CA ASN A 168 -4.61 7.43 2.26
C ASN A 168 -6.09 7.63 1.85
N PRO A 169 -6.39 8.24 0.68
CA PRO A 169 -7.77 8.44 0.23
C PRO A 169 -8.55 7.15 -0.01
N VAL A 170 -7.83 6.06 -0.32
CA VAL A 170 -8.41 4.72 -0.51
C VAL A 170 -8.97 4.20 0.82
N VAL A 171 -8.33 4.55 1.94
CA VAL A 171 -8.67 4.07 3.28
C VAL A 171 -9.67 5.02 3.95
N ILE A 172 -9.35 6.31 4.07
CA ILE A 172 -10.20 7.29 4.73
C ILE A 172 -10.75 8.28 3.72
N GLN A 173 -12.07 8.27 3.53
CA GLN A 173 -12.75 9.32 2.79
C GLN A 173 -12.65 10.66 3.50
N ALA A 174 -12.35 11.68 2.73
CA ALA A 174 -12.36 13.07 3.18
C ALA A 174 -12.47 13.99 1.96
N THR A 175 -12.95 15.21 2.19
CA THR A 175 -12.91 16.22 1.14
C THR A 175 -11.46 16.64 0.87
N PRO A 176 -11.13 17.15 -0.34
CA PRO A 176 -9.80 17.66 -0.64
C PRO A 176 -9.30 18.68 0.40
N GLU A 177 -10.18 19.56 0.89
CA GLU A 177 -9.85 20.58 1.89
C GLU A 177 -9.48 19.95 3.23
N MET A 178 -10.22 18.92 3.67
CA MET A 178 -9.92 18.21 4.91
C MET A 178 -8.58 17.47 4.80
N MET A 179 -8.30 16.84 3.66
CA MET A 179 -7.04 16.13 3.46
C MET A 179 -5.84 17.07 3.42
N LEU A 180 -5.96 18.22 2.76
CA LEU A 180 -4.92 19.26 2.81
C LEU A 180 -4.62 19.69 4.25
N ARG A 181 -5.65 19.84 5.10
CA ARG A 181 -5.44 20.16 6.52
C ARG A 181 -4.69 19.05 7.25
N ARG A 182 -4.96 17.78 6.96
CA ARG A 182 -4.23 16.64 7.55
C ARG A 182 -2.77 16.60 7.12
N VAL A 183 -2.50 16.79 5.81
CA VAL A 183 -1.13 16.82 5.28
C VAL A 183 -0.33 17.96 5.91
N ARG A 184 -0.92 19.16 6.03
CA ARG A 184 -0.25 20.29 6.71
C ARG A 184 0.03 20.03 8.17
N LEU A 185 -0.94 19.47 8.91
CA LEU A 185 -0.73 19.08 10.31
C LEU A 185 0.37 18.01 10.43
N PHE A 186 0.39 17.03 9.53
CA PHE A 186 1.42 16.00 9.53
C PHE A 186 2.82 16.58 9.26
N ASP A 187 2.94 17.48 8.29
CA ASP A 187 4.17 18.23 8.02
C ASP A 187 4.62 19.05 9.23
N GLU A 188 3.71 19.77 9.91
CA GLU A 188 4.00 20.51 11.13
C GLU A 188 4.50 19.59 12.26
N ILE A 189 3.86 18.43 12.46
CA ILE A 189 4.29 17.43 13.46
C ILE A 189 5.71 16.97 13.16
N LEU A 190 6.00 16.61 11.90
CA LEU A 190 7.32 16.10 11.51
C LEU A 190 8.40 17.16 11.65
N LYS A 191 8.14 18.40 11.24
CA LYS A 191 9.04 19.54 11.46
C LYS A 191 9.28 19.79 12.95
N GLY A 192 8.26 19.65 13.78
CA GLY A 192 8.37 19.71 15.24
C GLY A 192 9.29 18.63 15.82
N LEU A 193 9.39 17.47 15.17
CA LEU A 193 10.32 16.39 15.50
C LEU A 193 11.71 16.55 14.83
N GLY A 194 11.95 17.65 14.12
CA GLY A 194 13.18 17.88 13.36
C GLY A 194 13.28 17.07 12.06
N LEU A 195 12.16 16.49 11.60
CA LEU A 195 12.05 15.70 10.38
C LEU A 195 11.47 16.56 9.26
N ASP A 196 12.33 17.13 8.44
CA ASP A 196 11.90 17.89 7.26
C ASP A 196 11.63 16.91 6.10
N LEU A 197 10.53 16.15 6.18
CA LEU A 197 10.22 15.09 5.22
C LEU A 197 9.43 15.57 4.00
N PHE A 198 8.50 16.51 4.17
CA PHE A 198 7.62 16.97 3.10
C PHE A 198 8.12 18.30 2.51
N ASP A 199 8.31 18.30 1.19
CA ASP A 199 8.52 19.52 0.42
C ASP A 199 7.19 20.02 -0.18
N GLU A 200 7.17 21.26 -0.66
CA GLU A 200 5.98 21.84 -1.27
C GLU A 200 5.46 21.04 -2.46
N GLN A 201 6.33 20.35 -3.20
CA GLN A 201 5.93 19.53 -4.35
C GLN A 201 5.14 18.30 -3.89
N MET A 202 5.59 17.63 -2.82
CA MET A 202 4.85 16.51 -2.23
C MET A 202 3.48 16.94 -1.70
N ILE A 203 3.39 18.11 -1.06
CA ILE A 203 2.10 18.64 -0.57
C ILE A 203 1.14 18.92 -1.75
N GLN A 204 1.64 19.49 -2.84
CA GLN A 204 0.85 19.71 -4.06
C GLN A 204 0.40 18.39 -4.71
N ARG A 205 1.26 17.36 -4.70
CA ARG A 205 0.93 16.05 -5.25
C ARG A 205 -0.19 15.37 -4.47
N TYR A 206 -0.18 15.47 -3.13
CA TYR A 206 -1.31 15.05 -2.32
C TYR A 206 -2.61 15.77 -2.74
N GLU A 207 -2.57 17.09 -2.92
CA GLU A 207 -3.74 17.87 -3.36
C GLU A 207 -4.35 17.34 -4.67
N GLU A 208 -3.50 17.03 -5.65
CA GLU A 208 -3.92 16.48 -6.94
C GLU A 208 -4.57 15.09 -6.77
N LEU A 209 -3.93 14.20 -6.02
CA LEU A 209 -4.42 12.84 -5.75
C LEU A 209 -5.85 12.87 -5.17
N TYR A 210 -6.11 13.73 -4.17
CA TYR A 210 -7.44 13.83 -3.55
C TYR A 210 -8.49 14.49 -4.44
N ARG A 211 -8.09 15.41 -5.33
CA ARG A 211 -9.02 15.96 -6.31
C ARG A 211 -9.47 14.90 -7.32
N LEU A 212 -8.59 13.97 -7.69
CA LEU A 212 -8.95 12.84 -8.55
C LEU A 212 -9.95 11.92 -7.84
N SER A 213 -9.65 11.50 -6.61
CA SER A 213 -10.56 10.62 -5.85
C SER A 213 -11.93 11.27 -5.58
N ALA A 214 -11.98 12.57 -5.28
CA ALA A 214 -13.24 13.28 -5.03
C ALA A 214 -14.15 13.41 -6.28
N ARG A 215 -13.55 13.47 -7.48
CA ARG A 215 -14.30 13.52 -8.75
C ARG A 215 -14.98 12.20 -9.09
N GLU A 216 -14.43 11.08 -8.66
CA GLU A 216 -15.00 9.76 -8.91
C GLU A 216 -16.14 9.44 -7.96
N VAL A 217 -16.02 9.81 -6.68
CA VAL A 217 -17.13 9.71 -5.69
C VAL A 217 -18.35 10.54 -6.11
N SER A 218 -18.15 11.65 -6.83
CA SER A 218 -19.24 12.50 -7.32
C SER A 218 -19.94 11.97 -8.58
N LYS A 219 -19.41 10.92 -9.22
CA LYS A 219 -20.04 10.26 -10.38
C LYS A 219 -20.91 9.05 -10.00
N GLU A 220 -20.73 8.52 -8.79
CA GLU A 220 -21.49 7.37 -8.28
C GLU A 220 -22.71 7.76 -7.43
N ASN A 221 -22.90 9.06 -7.15
CA ASN A 221 -24.09 9.62 -6.49
C ASN A 221 -24.99 10.35 -7.50
#